data_AF-A0A7S2JXA3-F1
#
_entry.id   AF-A0A7S2JXA3-F1
#
_cell.length_a   1.000
_cell.length_b   1.000
_cell.length_c   1.000
_cell.angle_alpha   90.00
_cell.angle_beta   90.00
_cell.angle_gamma   90.00
#
_symmetry.space_group_name_H-M   'P 1'
#
loop_
_entity.id
_entity.type
_entity.pdbx_description
1 polymer ?
#
loop_
_entity_poly.entity_id
_entity_poly.type
_entity_poly.pdbx_seq_one_letter_code
_entity_poly.pdbx_strand_id
1 'polypeptide(L)'
;RGELREFELAHAVNYLGYPLSHARRQALWCKVDVDKNNSIDESEFLKLVRLLREEETAAVQAMLETCAGRGRPREKDIKDMLGRLGYKLSQAMFADALKQNMDSSGGGEADLWGTLSMLRFIRKQLVDELRQTCGLQQDMAERIQKRHKTKLDAGKRVEASDFEKYMYELFREARSSPEERGKIKAIVEDHCEDGTLGLKDMFWVVRLYGDALEEGKLAKEKDASQLMGFSEQQVAQFKQAFVEADSDDSGQLSEEEIRRLLEDVADLTPSQASLLNVELSNLDRSNISFSEFLRILGKILSDEDD
;
A
#
# COMPACT_ATOMS: atom_id res chain seq x y z
N ARG A 1 9.90 9.18 15.59
CA ARG A 1 10.37 7.96 16.27
C ARG A 1 10.89 7.03 15.19
N GLY A 2 11.96 6.26 15.43
CA GLY A 2 12.68 5.50 14.40
C GLY A 2 12.06 4.16 14.02
N GLU A 3 10.77 3.98 14.23
CA GLU A 3 10.01 2.77 13.95
C GLU A 3 9.00 3.10 12.84
N LEU A 4 8.91 2.24 11.83
CA LEU A 4 7.98 2.35 10.72
C LEU A 4 6.77 1.46 10.97
N ARG A 5 5.57 2.01 10.79
CA ARG A 5 4.31 1.26 10.73
C ARG A 5 4.10 0.68 9.33
N GLU A 6 3.13 -0.23 9.16
CA GLU A 6 2.92 -0.95 7.90
C GLU A 6 2.68 -0.05 6.68
N PHE A 7 1.83 0.96 6.82
CA PHE A 7 1.58 1.93 5.74
C PHE A 7 2.78 2.85 5.50
N GLU A 8 3.52 3.22 6.56
CA GLU A 8 4.76 4.01 6.44
C GLU A 8 5.86 3.21 5.75
N LEU A 9 5.93 1.89 5.97
CA LEU A 9 6.78 0.98 5.22
C LEU A 9 6.37 0.99 3.74
N ALA A 10 5.08 0.90 3.43
CA ALA A 10 4.61 0.97 2.05
C ALA A 10 5.08 2.25 1.36
N HIS A 11 4.96 3.39 2.05
CA HIS A 11 5.48 4.67 1.56
C HIS A 11 7.00 4.67 1.40
N ALA A 12 7.74 4.17 2.39
CA ALA A 12 9.20 4.11 2.35
C ALA A 12 9.71 3.24 1.19
N VAL A 13 9.12 2.06 0.99
CA VAL A 13 9.53 1.11 -0.05
C VAL A 13 9.16 1.62 -1.45
N ASN A 14 7.98 2.22 -1.60
CA ASN A 14 7.61 2.93 -2.83
C ASN A 14 8.57 4.09 -3.12
N TYR A 15 8.98 4.84 -2.09
CA TYR A 15 9.95 5.93 -2.22
C TYR A 15 11.37 5.46 -2.58
N LEU A 16 11.68 4.18 -2.33
CA LEU A 16 12.90 3.53 -2.81
C LEU A 16 12.76 2.95 -4.24
N GLY A 17 11.58 3.07 -4.85
CA GLY A 17 11.27 2.63 -6.20
C GLY A 17 10.93 1.15 -6.32
N TYR A 18 10.63 0.47 -5.21
CA TYR A 18 10.26 -0.94 -5.21
C TYR A 18 8.72 -1.08 -5.22
N PRO A 19 8.12 -1.56 -6.31
CA PRO A 19 6.69 -1.76 -6.38
C PRO A 19 6.30 -3.04 -5.64
N LEU A 20 5.54 -2.91 -4.57
CA LEU A 20 5.02 -4.03 -3.81
C LEU A 20 3.49 -4.00 -3.77
N SER A 21 2.87 -5.13 -4.12
CA SER A 21 1.44 -5.35 -3.88
C SER A 21 1.16 -5.43 -2.37
N HIS A 22 -0.11 -5.23 -1.99
CA HIS A 22 -0.53 -5.30 -0.59
C HIS A 22 -0.15 -6.65 0.05
N ALA A 23 -0.59 -7.76 -0.54
CA ALA A 23 -0.22 -9.11 -0.10
C ALA A 23 1.31 -9.33 0.04
N ARG A 24 2.12 -8.83 -0.91
CA ARG A 24 3.58 -9.00 -0.85
C ARG A 24 4.23 -8.13 0.23
N ARG A 25 3.72 -6.91 0.46
CA ARG A 25 4.18 -6.07 1.57
C ARG A 25 3.95 -6.75 2.89
N GLN A 26 2.75 -7.31 3.10
CA GLN A 26 2.43 -8.00 4.33
C GLN A 26 3.28 -9.27 4.52
N ALA A 27 3.48 -10.07 3.45
CA ALA A 27 4.37 -11.23 3.52
C ALA A 27 5.82 -10.84 3.90
N LEU A 28 6.32 -9.73 3.35
CA LEU A 28 7.63 -9.18 3.72
C LEU A 28 7.64 -8.62 5.14
N TRP A 29 6.56 -7.97 5.56
CA TRP A 29 6.35 -7.48 6.92
C TRP A 29 6.47 -8.63 7.92
N CYS A 30 5.65 -9.67 7.78
CA CYS A 30 5.65 -10.84 8.67
C CYS A 30 7.00 -11.58 8.71
N LYS A 31 7.79 -11.49 7.62
CA LYS A 31 9.13 -12.11 7.55
C LYS A 31 10.20 -11.28 8.27
N VAL A 32 10.01 -9.96 8.33
CA VAL A 32 11.00 -9.00 8.80
C VAL A 32 10.74 -8.57 10.24
N ASP A 33 9.48 -8.44 10.63
CA ASP A 33 8.98 -8.23 11.99
C ASP A 33 9.17 -9.53 12.80
N VAL A 34 10.43 -9.78 13.18
CA VAL A 34 10.83 -11.05 13.83
C VAL A 34 10.32 -11.11 15.26
N ASP A 35 10.22 -9.95 15.93
CA ASP A 35 9.76 -9.86 17.31
C ASP A 35 8.23 -9.72 17.41
N LYS A 36 7.52 -9.54 16.29
CA LYS A 36 6.07 -9.43 16.18
C LYS A 36 5.52 -8.27 17.01
N ASN A 37 6.28 -7.18 17.06
CA ASN A 37 5.91 -5.97 17.80
C ASN A 37 5.02 -5.03 16.97
N ASN A 38 4.67 -5.42 15.74
CA ASN A 38 3.82 -4.67 14.83
C ASN A 38 4.39 -3.28 14.47
N SER A 39 5.72 -3.19 14.46
CA SER A 39 6.52 -2.08 13.98
C SER A 39 7.81 -2.61 13.35
N ILE A 40 8.45 -1.80 12.50
CA ILE A 40 9.73 -2.14 11.88
C ILE A 40 10.76 -1.13 12.34
N ASP A 41 11.78 -1.60 13.04
CA ASP A 41 12.93 -0.77 13.40
C ASP A 41 13.90 -0.55 12.21
N GLU A 42 14.93 0.26 12.40
CA GLU A 42 15.92 0.53 11.36
C GLU A 42 16.64 -0.74 10.86
N SER A 43 16.94 -1.68 11.77
CA SER A 43 17.65 -2.92 11.43
C SER A 43 16.77 -3.85 10.60
N GLU A 44 15.50 -3.93 10.94
CA GLU A 44 14.46 -4.68 10.25
C GLU A 44 14.19 -4.07 8.88
N PHE A 45 14.09 -2.75 8.78
CA PHE A 45 13.97 -2.05 7.51
C PHE A 45 15.16 -2.36 6.58
N LEU A 46 16.39 -2.37 7.10
CA LEU A 46 17.57 -2.75 6.33
C LEU A 46 17.56 -4.21 5.89
N LYS A 47 17.05 -5.14 6.73
CA LYS A 47 16.82 -6.54 6.33
C LYS A 47 15.81 -6.63 5.18
N LEU A 48 14.71 -5.86 5.24
CA LEU A 48 13.72 -5.80 4.17
C LEU A 48 14.33 -5.30 2.87
N VAL A 49 15.07 -4.19 2.90
CA VAL A 49 15.75 -3.64 1.71
C VAL A 49 16.78 -4.63 1.16
N ARG A 50 17.48 -5.36 2.04
CA ARG A 50 18.40 -6.43 1.64
C ARG A 50 17.67 -7.57 0.93
N LEU A 51 16.55 -8.06 1.46
CA LEU A 51 15.74 -9.10 0.84
C LEU A 51 15.28 -8.67 -0.57
N LEU A 52 14.81 -7.43 -0.73
CA LEU A 52 14.40 -6.90 -2.03
C LEU A 52 15.57 -6.87 -3.05
N ARG A 53 16.78 -6.52 -2.60
CA ARG A 53 17.98 -6.53 -3.46
C ARG A 53 18.44 -7.94 -3.82
N GLU A 54 18.38 -8.87 -2.87
CA GLU A 54 18.70 -10.28 -3.11
C GLU A 54 17.74 -10.89 -4.13
N GLU A 55 16.45 -10.55 -4.04
CA GLU A 55 15.42 -10.99 -4.99
C GLU A 55 15.62 -10.41 -6.40
N GLU A 56 15.93 -9.11 -6.52
CA GLU A 56 16.31 -8.51 -7.82
C GLU A 56 17.53 -9.24 -8.42
N THR A 57 18.54 -9.53 -7.59
CA THR A 57 19.76 -10.21 -8.04
C THR A 57 19.47 -11.63 -8.52
N ALA A 58 18.67 -12.38 -7.77
CA ALA A 58 18.26 -13.73 -8.12
C ALA A 58 17.41 -13.75 -9.40
N ALA A 59 16.49 -12.79 -9.57
CA ALA A 59 15.68 -12.68 -10.78
C ALA A 59 16.53 -12.38 -12.02
N VAL A 60 17.53 -11.49 -11.90
CA VAL A 60 18.48 -11.22 -12.99
C VAL A 60 19.31 -12.45 -13.31
N GLN A 61 19.83 -13.16 -12.31
CA GLN A 61 20.61 -14.40 -12.53
C GLN A 61 19.77 -15.44 -13.28
N ALA A 62 18.55 -15.71 -12.82
CA ALA A 62 17.66 -16.67 -13.47
C ALA A 62 17.31 -16.28 -14.92
N MET A 63 17.12 -14.98 -15.18
CA MET A 63 16.90 -14.48 -16.55
C MET A 63 18.14 -14.71 -17.42
N LEU A 64 19.33 -14.37 -16.93
CA LEU A 64 20.59 -14.54 -17.67
C LEU A 64 20.90 -16.01 -17.94
N GLU A 65 20.68 -16.91 -16.97
CA GLU A 65 20.81 -18.36 -17.16
C GLU A 65 19.90 -18.90 -18.27
N THR A 66 18.64 -18.44 -18.28
CA THR A 66 17.67 -18.79 -19.34
C THR A 66 18.09 -18.25 -20.72
N CYS A 67 18.92 -17.21 -20.75
CA CYS A 67 19.39 -16.53 -21.95
C CYS A 67 20.83 -16.92 -22.35
N ALA A 68 21.55 -17.71 -21.55
CA ALA A 68 22.96 -18.01 -21.74
C ALA A 68 23.30 -18.67 -23.09
N GLY A 69 22.31 -19.30 -23.75
CA GLY A 69 22.47 -19.84 -25.11
C GLY A 69 22.16 -18.86 -26.26
N ARG A 70 21.65 -17.66 -25.96
CA ARG A 70 21.21 -16.65 -26.96
C ARG A 70 22.05 -15.36 -26.95
N GLY A 71 22.93 -15.18 -25.97
CA GLY A 71 23.80 -14.01 -25.80
C GLY A 71 23.09 -12.77 -25.24
N ARG A 72 21.92 -12.39 -25.76
CA ARG A 72 21.14 -11.23 -25.23
C ARG A 72 19.72 -11.60 -24.81
N PRO A 73 19.22 -11.06 -23.68
CA PRO A 73 17.84 -11.24 -23.27
C PRO A 73 16.92 -10.51 -24.26
N ARG A 74 15.83 -11.17 -24.65
CA ARG A 74 14.80 -10.53 -25.48
C ARG A 74 13.94 -9.62 -24.62
N GLU A 75 13.21 -8.74 -25.28
CA GLU A 75 12.23 -7.87 -24.65
C GLU A 75 11.25 -8.64 -23.74
N LYS A 76 10.80 -9.81 -24.19
CA LYS A 76 9.94 -10.70 -23.41
C LYS A 76 10.62 -11.20 -22.15
N ASP A 77 11.88 -11.61 -22.23
CA ASP A 77 12.62 -12.17 -21.09
C ASP A 77 12.77 -11.09 -19.98
N ILE A 78 12.98 -9.82 -20.37
CA ILE A 78 13.02 -8.67 -19.46
C ILE A 78 11.64 -8.36 -18.88
N LYS A 79 10.58 -8.37 -19.70
CA LYS A 79 9.20 -8.16 -19.24
C LYS A 79 8.77 -9.20 -18.22
N ASP A 80 9.09 -10.47 -18.47
CA ASP A 80 8.77 -11.57 -17.56
C ASP A 80 9.52 -11.42 -16.22
N MET A 81 10.81 -11.05 -16.26
CA MET A 81 11.60 -10.76 -15.06
C MET A 81 11.02 -9.57 -14.26
N LEU A 82 10.73 -8.45 -14.93
CA LEU A 82 10.16 -7.26 -14.30
C LEU A 82 8.77 -7.56 -13.70
N GLY A 83 7.93 -8.32 -14.41
CA GLY A 83 6.62 -8.73 -13.95
C GLY A 83 6.68 -9.58 -12.67
N ARG A 84 7.62 -10.53 -12.60
CA ARG A 84 7.87 -11.33 -11.37
C ARG A 84 8.28 -10.46 -10.19
N LEU A 85 9.09 -9.43 -10.45
CA LEU A 85 9.53 -8.47 -9.43
C LEU A 85 8.44 -7.43 -9.06
N GLY A 86 7.30 -7.41 -9.76
CA GLY A 86 6.20 -6.47 -9.51
C GLY A 86 6.30 -5.14 -10.27
N TYR A 87 7.31 -4.97 -11.14
CA TYR A 87 7.48 -3.74 -11.91
C TYR A 87 6.45 -3.64 -13.04
N LYS A 88 5.51 -2.70 -12.88
CA LYS A 88 4.55 -2.29 -13.90
C LYS A 88 5.02 -1.00 -14.55
N LEU A 89 5.72 -1.11 -15.69
CA LEU A 89 6.29 0.04 -16.38
C LEU A 89 5.38 0.54 -17.50
N SER A 90 5.37 1.86 -17.70
CA SER A 90 4.81 2.44 -18.92
C SER A 90 5.65 2.04 -20.14
N GLN A 91 5.04 2.05 -21.32
CA GLN A 91 5.73 1.72 -22.57
C GLN A 91 6.95 2.63 -22.81
N ALA A 92 6.86 3.91 -22.44
CA ALA A 92 7.95 4.87 -22.57
C ALA A 92 9.13 4.54 -21.66
N MET A 93 8.87 4.34 -20.36
CA MET A 93 9.92 3.97 -19.39
C MET A 93 10.62 2.67 -19.77
N PHE A 94 9.84 1.68 -20.24
CA PHE A 94 10.38 0.41 -20.66
C PHE A 94 11.30 0.56 -21.89
N ALA A 95 10.91 1.38 -22.88
CA ALA A 95 11.76 1.69 -24.01
C ALA A 95 13.07 2.39 -23.59
N ASP A 96 13.02 3.27 -22.59
CA ASP A 96 14.22 3.92 -22.05
C ASP A 96 15.11 2.98 -21.23
N ALA A 97 14.50 2.00 -20.56
CA ALA A 97 15.24 0.94 -19.87
C ALA A 97 16.02 0.06 -20.87
N LEU A 98 15.43 -0.28 -22.03
CA LEU A 98 16.11 -1.06 -23.07
C LEU A 98 17.30 -0.34 -23.72
N LYS A 99 17.37 1.00 -23.61
CA LYS A 99 18.52 1.78 -24.08
C LYS A 99 19.70 1.71 -23.10
N GLN A 100 19.49 1.23 -21.87
CA GLN A 100 20.56 1.11 -20.90
C GLN A 100 21.55 0.01 -21.32
N ASN A 101 22.83 0.25 -21.03
CA ASN A 101 23.85 -0.75 -21.32
C ASN A 101 23.72 -1.93 -20.34
N MET A 102 23.26 -3.07 -20.84
CA MET A 102 23.19 -4.33 -20.09
C MET A 102 24.48 -5.15 -20.16
N ASP A 103 25.45 -4.74 -20.99
CA ASP A 103 26.77 -5.34 -21.12
C ASP A 103 27.84 -4.38 -20.57
N SER A 104 27.97 -4.37 -19.25
CA SER A 104 29.00 -3.61 -18.56
C SER A 104 30.41 -4.16 -18.80
N SER A 105 30.52 -5.46 -19.12
CA SER A 105 31.77 -6.15 -19.38
C SER A 105 32.37 -5.89 -20.77
N GLY A 106 31.55 -5.44 -21.73
CA GLY A 106 31.94 -5.28 -23.13
C GLY A 106 32.07 -6.60 -23.90
N GLY A 107 31.50 -7.70 -23.36
CA GLY A 107 31.59 -9.05 -23.90
C GLY A 107 30.61 -9.35 -25.05
N GLY A 108 29.74 -8.41 -25.40
CA GLY A 108 28.67 -8.56 -26.39
C GLY A 108 27.36 -9.12 -25.81
N GLU A 109 27.40 -9.62 -24.57
CA GLU A 109 26.30 -10.30 -23.87
C GLU A 109 25.84 -9.50 -22.65
N ALA A 110 24.59 -9.68 -22.24
CA ALA A 110 24.12 -9.04 -21.02
C ALA A 110 24.76 -9.70 -19.79
N ASP A 111 25.27 -8.89 -18.86
CA ASP A 111 25.84 -9.37 -17.60
C ASP A 111 25.01 -8.91 -16.40
N LEU A 112 25.31 -9.50 -15.24
CA LEU A 112 24.62 -9.23 -13.99
C LEU A 112 24.66 -7.75 -13.60
N TRP A 113 25.82 -7.10 -13.70
CA TRP A 113 26.02 -5.72 -13.29
C TRP A 113 25.35 -4.73 -14.26
N GLY A 114 25.42 -5.00 -15.56
CA GLY A 114 24.72 -4.20 -16.57
C GLY A 114 23.21 -4.25 -16.38
N THR A 115 22.66 -5.45 -16.13
CA THR A 115 21.21 -5.62 -15.94
C THR A 115 20.74 -5.06 -14.59
N LEU A 116 21.53 -5.20 -13.52
CA LEU A 116 21.25 -4.51 -12.25
C LEU A 116 21.31 -2.99 -12.38
N SER A 117 22.18 -2.46 -13.24
CA SER A 117 22.24 -1.02 -13.53
C SER A 117 20.98 -0.54 -14.25
N MET A 118 20.44 -1.34 -15.17
CA MET A 118 19.12 -1.09 -15.78
C MET A 118 18.00 -1.07 -14.74
N LEU A 119 17.97 -2.01 -13.78
CA LEU A 119 16.99 -2.00 -12.68
C LEU A 119 17.11 -0.76 -11.80
N ARG A 120 18.34 -0.33 -11.47
CA ARG A 120 18.57 0.93 -10.75
C ARG A 120 18.05 2.15 -11.52
N PHE A 121 18.23 2.17 -12.84
CA PHE A 121 17.70 3.21 -13.69
C PHE A 121 16.17 3.24 -13.69
N ILE A 122 15.52 2.06 -13.80
CA ILE A 122 14.06 1.92 -13.67
C ILE A 122 13.58 2.47 -12.33
N ARG A 123 14.19 2.04 -11.22
CA ARG A 123 13.84 2.52 -9.88
C ARG A 123 13.97 4.03 -9.75
N LYS A 124 15.05 4.61 -10.27
CA LYS A 124 15.24 6.06 -10.26
C LYS A 124 14.10 6.77 -10.99
N GLN A 125 13.70 6.29 -12.17
CA GLN A 125 12.58 6.87 -12.90
C GLN A 125 11.26 6.76 -12.13
N LEU A 126 10.95 5.60 -11.55
CA LEU A 126 9.75 5.42 -10.73
C LEU A 126 9.73 6.39 -9.54
N VAL A 127 10.87 6.57 -8.88
CA VAL A 127 11.00 7.53 -7.77
C VAL A 127 10.83 8.97 -8.25
N ASP A 128 11.38 9.32 -9.41
CA ASP A 128 11.25 10.66 -9.97
C ASP A 128 9.78 10.96 -10.38
N GLU A 129 9.07 10.00 -10.96
CA GLU A 129 7.62 10.10 -11.23
C GLU A 129 6.82 10.24 -9.92
N LEU A 130 7.10 9.40 -8.94
CA LEU A 130 6.44 9.44 -7.62
C LEU A 130 6.68 10.78 -6.91
N ARG A 131 7.88 11.37 -7.04
CA ARG A 131 8.18 12.70 -6.48
C ARG A 131 7.43 13.81 -7.19
N GLN A 132 7.19 13.68 -8.49
CA GLN A 132 6.38 14.65 -9.24
C GLN A 132 4.91 14.63 -8.79
N THR A 133 4.39 13.46 -8.38
CA THR A 133 3.04 13.30 -7.82
C THR A 133 3.00 13.43 -6.30
N CYS A 134 4.10 13.85 -5.67
CA CYS A 134 4.25 13.96 -4.21
C CYS A 134 3.92 12.66 -3.45
N GLY A 135 4.07 11.49 -4.07
CA GLY A 135 3.76 10.19 -3.46
C GLY A 135 2.39 9.62 -3.81
N LEU A 136 1.55 10.39 -4.52
CA LEU A 136 0.25 9.89 -4.95
C LEU A 136 0.38 8.86 -6.07
N GLN A 137 -0.55 7.90 -6.09
CA GLN A 137 -0.70 7.03 -7.24
C GLN A 137 -1.03 7.83 -8.50
N GLN A 138 -0.52 7.34 -9.63
CA GLN A 138 -0.58 8.06 -10.90
C GLN A 138 -2.02 8.33 -11.35
N ASP A 139 -2.93 7.39 -11.15
CA ASP A 139 -4.35 7.53 -11.48
C ASP A 139 -5.02 8.67 -10.69
N MET A 140 -4.74 8.76 -9.39
CA MET A 140 -5.25 9.83 -8.52
C MET A 140 -4.65 11.19 -8.91
N ALA A 141 -3.35 11.24 -9.16
CA ALA A 141 -2.66 12.43 -9.62
C ALA A 141 -3.22 12.92 -10.97
N GLU A 142 -3.46 12.01 -11.91
CA GLU A 142 -4.08 12.31 -13.20
C GLU A 142 -5.51 12.83 -13.05
N ARG A 143 -6.31 12.29 -12.12
CA ARG A 143 -7.67 12.77 -11.85
C ARG A 143 -7.67 14.22 -11.36
N ILE A 144 -6.78 14.55 -10.42
CA ILE A 144 -6.59 15.91 -9.92
C ILE A 144 -6.14 16.84 -11.05
N GLN A 145 -5.13 16.43 -11.82
CA GLN A 145 -4.64 17.19 -12.97
C GLN A 145 -5.73 17.44 -14.01
N LYS A 146 -6.47 16.40 -14.43
CA LYS A 146 -7.55 16.50 -15.43
C LYS A 146 -8.67 17.43 -14.97
N ARG A 147 -9.05 17.39 -13.69
CA ARG A 147 -10.10 18.25 -13.11
C ARG A 147 -9.71 19.73 -13.14
N HIS A 148 -8.44 20.04 -12.86
CA HIS A 148 -7.95 21.42 -12.76
C HIS A 148 -7.15 21.89 -13.98
N LYS A 149 -7.08 21.08 -15.04
CA LYS A 149 -6.25 21.27 -16.23
C LYS A 149 -6.35 22.68 -16.82
N THR A 150 -7.57 23.18 -17.04
CA THR A 150 -7.78 24.51 -17.64
C THR A 150 -7.23 25.65 -16.79
N LYS A 151 -7.30 25.54 -15.46
CA LYS A 151 -6.73 26.55 -14.54
C LYS A 151 -5.20 26.44 -14.51
N LEU A 152 -4.68 25.20 -14.43
CA LEU A 152 -3.25 24.92 -14.36
C LEU A 152 -2.50 25.28 -15.65
N ASP A 153 -3.06 24.95 -16.82
CA ASP A 153 -2.50 25.28 -18.14
C ASP A 153 -2.44 26.80 -18.36
N ALA A 154 -3.34 27.56 -17.73
CA ALA A 154 -3.33 29.02 -17.72
C ALA A 154 -2.38 29.63 -16.68
N GLY A 155 -1.60 28.81 -15.96
CA GLY A 155 -0.73 29.24 -14.86
C GLY A 155 -1.49 29.75 -13.64
N LYS A 156 -2.79 29.48 -13.53
CA LYS A 156 -3.64 29.94 -12.43
C LYS A 156 -3.68 28.91 -11.30
N ARG A 157 -3.75 29.40 -10.07
CA ARG A 157 -3.94 28.58 -8.87
C ARG A 157 -5.42 28.27 -8.64
N VAL A 158 -5.69 27.26 -7.84
CA VAL A 158 -7.05 26.81 -7.49
C VAL A 158 -7.43 27.40 -6.14
N GLU A 159 -8.62 27.98 -6.02
CA GLU A 159 -9.14 28.47 -4.74
C GLU A 159 -9.24 27.31 -3.72
N ALA A 160 -8.79 27.54 -2.49
CA ALA A 160 -8.80 26.52 -1.43
C ALA A 160 -10.22 25.95 -1.20
N SER A 161 -11.24 26.82 -1.23
CA SER A 161 -12.65 26.41 -1.08
C SER A 161 -13.19 25.57 -2.25
N ASP A 162 -12.67 25.75 -3.47
CA ASP A 162 -13.01 24.90 -4.62
C ASP A 162 -12.38 23.52 -4.45
N PHE A 163 -11.13 23.46 -3.97
CA PHE A 163 -10.43 22.21 -3.75
C PHE A 163 -10.99 21.42 -2.58
N GLU A 164 -11.41 22.08 -1.50
CA GLU A 164 -12.10 21.44 -0.36
C GLU A 164 -13.36 20.70 -0.82
N LYS A 165 -14.17 21.32 -1.71
CA LYS A 165 -15.34 20.65 -2.30
C LYS A 165 -14.94 19.42 -3.12
N TYR A 166 -13.84 19.50 -3.84
CA TYR A 166 -13.32 18.38 -4.62
C TYR A 166 -12.79 17.24 -3.71
N MET A 167 -12.22 17.55 -2.55
CA MET A 167 -11.85 16.55 -1.55
C MET A 167 -13.05 15.71 -1.10
N TYR A 168 -14.25 16.29 -0.99
CA TYR A 168 -15.48 15.53 -0.70
C TYR A 168 -15.97 14.65 -1.86
N GLU A 169 -15.57 14.96 -3.10
CA GLU A 169 -15.81 14.08 -4.25
C GLU A 169 -14.82 12.91 -4.29
N LEU A 170 -13.57 13.15 -3.91
CA LEU A 170 -12.52 12.14 -3.82
C LEU A 170 -12.74 11.18 -2.64
N PHE A 171 -13.05 11.72 -1.47
CA PHE A 171 -13.25 10.97 -0.22
C PHE A 171 -14.69 11.10 0.24
N ARG A 172 -15.57 10.29 -0.35
CA ARG A 172 -17.02 10.37 -0.12
C ARG A 172 -17.41 10.17 1.34
N GLU A 173 -16.68 9.36 2.08
CA GLU A 173 -16.89 9.11 3.51
C GLU A 173 -16.78 10.41 4.33
N ALA A 174 -15.89 11.31 3.93
CA ALA A 174 -15.71 12.61 4.57
C ALA A 174 -16.92 13.53 4.41
N ARG A 175 -17.75 13.30 3.39
CA ARG A 175 -18.96 14.10 3.15
C ARG A 175 -19.94 13.96 4.31
N SER A 176 -20.01 12.82 4.99
CA SER A 176 -21.02 12.59 6.04
C SER A 176 -20.51 12.88 7.45
N SER A 177 -19.18 12.97 7.64
CA SER A 177 -18.58 13.17 8.97
C SER A 177 -18.15 14.63 9.18
N PRO A 178 -18.72 15.37 10.15
CA PRO A 178 -18.27 16.72 10.49
C PRO A 178 -16.81 16.78 10.94
N GLU A 179 -16.32 15.72 11.58
CA GLU A 179 -14.93 15.60 12.03
C GLU A 179 -13.98 15.54 10.83
N GLU A 180 -14.29 14.70 9.84
CA GLU A 180 -13.48 14.55 8.62
C GLU A 180 -13.49 15.81 7.75
N ARG A 181 -14.64 16.52 7.68
CA ARG A 181 -14.70 17.83 7.05
C ARG A 181 -13.76 18.83 7.73
N GLY A 182 -13.73 18.83 9.07
CA GLY A 182 -12.81 19.66 9.84
C GLY A 182 -11.34 19.36 9.54
N LYS A 183 -10.97 18.07 9.44
CA LYS A 183 -9.61 17.63 9.08
C LYS A 183 -9.21 18.08 7.68
N ILE A 184 -10.08 17.86 6.67
CA ILE A 184 -9.82 18.31 5.30
C ILE A 184 -9.57 19.82 5.28
N LYS A 185 -10.45 20.60 5.92
CA LYS A 185 -10.34 22.05 5.96
C LYS A 185 -9.02 22.50 6.59
N ALA A 186 -8.64 21.93 7.73
CA ALA A 186 -7.39 22.25 8.39
C ALA A 186 -6.17 21.96 7.49
N ILE A 187 -6.13 20.79 6.85
CA ILE A 187 -5.02 20.40 5.97
C ILE A 187 -4.92 21.33 4.75
N VAL A 188 -6.07 21.69 4.15
CA VAL A 188 -6.15 22.61 3.01
C VAL A 188 -5.66 24.00 3.39
N GLU A 189 -6.08 24.53 4.54
CA GLU A 189 -5.68 25.85 5.02
C GLU A 189 -4.17 25.93 5.28
N ASP A 190 -3.58 24.88 5.87
CA ASP A 190 -2.15 24.81 6.20
C ASP A 190 -1.24 24.76 4.96
N HIS A 191 -1.77 24.32 3.82
CA HIS A 191 -1.01 24.14 2.57
C HIS A 191 -1.38 25.14 1.47
N CYS A 192 -2.32 26.05 1.73
CA CYS A 192 -2.65 27.11 0.78
C CYS A 192 -1.77 28.35 1.03
N GLU A 193 -1.39 29.02 -0.05
CA GLU A 193 -0.78 30.34 0.03
C GLU A 193 -1.74 31.35 -0.60
N ASP A 194 -2.04 32.43 0.12
CA ASP A 194 -3.01 33.46 -0.28
C ASP A 194 -4.41 32.91 -0.60
N GLY A 195 -4.83 31.83 0.08
CA GLY A 195 -6.12 31.18 -0.14
C GLY A 195 -6.19 30.34 -1.43
N THR A 196 -5.04 30.10 -2.06
CA THR A 196 -4.96 29.35 -3.32
C THR A 196 -3.94 28.21 -3.25
N LEU A 197 -4.17 27.18 -4.06
CA LEU A 197 -3.36 25.97 -4.13
C LEU A 197 -2.77 25.81 -5.53
N GLY A 198 -1.47 25.55 -5.61
CA GLY A 198 -0.81 25.04 -6.79
C GLY A 198 -1.02 23.54 -6.96
N LEU A 199 -0.54 22.98 -8.08
CA LEU A 199 -0.68 21.54 -8.35
C LEU A 199 0.01 20.66 -7.31
N LYS A 200 1.21 21.04 -6.88
CA LYS A 200 1.94 20.30 -5.85
C LYS A 200 1.23 20.37 -4.50
N ASP A 201 0.71 21.53 -4.13
CA ASP A 201 -0.02 21.74 -2.88
C ASP A 201 -1.28 20.85 -2.84
N MET A 202 -2.01 20.76 -3.96
CA MET A 202 -3.15 19.84 -4.10
C MET A 202 -2.75 18.37 -3.90
N PHE A 203 -1.60 17.95 -4.45
CA PHE A 203 -1.11 16.58 -4.24
C PHE A 203 -0.75 16.30 -2.78
N TRP A 204 -0.09 17.25 -2.12
CA TRP A 204 0.26 17.16 -0.71
C TRP A 204 -0.98 17.07 0.17
N VAL A 205 -1.98 17.91 -0.05
CA VAL A 205 -3.24 17.89 0.71
C VAL A 205 -3.94 16.52 0.60
N VAL A 206 -4.06 15.99 -0.62
CA VAL A 206 -4.71 14.68 -0.85
C VAL A 206 -3.93 13.57 -0.14
N ARG A 207 -2.60 13.62 -0.22
CA ARG A 207 -1.73 12.65 0.45
C ARG A 207 -1.86 12.72 1.96
N LEU A 208 -1.72 13.91 2.54
CA LEU A 208 -1.78 14.09 4.00
C LEU A 208 -3.13 13.67 4.58
N TYR A 209 -4.22 13.95 3.87
CA TYR A 209 -5.52 13.48 4.29
C TYR A 209 -5.66 11.96 4.17
N GLY A 210 -5.12 11.36 3.11
CA GLY A 210 -5.02 9.89 2.98
C GLY A 210 -4.24 9.26 4.15
N ASP A 211 -3.06 9.80 4.46
CA ASP A 211 -2.22 9.36 5.58
C ASP A 211 -2.99 9.49 6.92
N ALA A 212 -3.73 10.58 7.12
CA ALA A 212 -4.56 10.79 8.32
C ALA A 212 -5.74 9.80 8.43
N LEU A 213 -6.34 9.41 7.30
CA LEU A 213 -7.38 8.38 7.28
C LEU A 213 -6.81 7.00 7.65
N GLU A 214 -5.64 6.65 7.13
CA GLU A 214 -4.94 5.41 7.47
C GLU A 214 -4.55 5.37 8.95
N GLU A 215 -4.03 6.48 9.47
CA GLU A 215 -3.72 6.60 10.90
C GLU A 215 -4.98 6.45 11.78
N GLY A 216 -6.10 7.02 11.35
CA GLY A 216 -7.39 6.85 12.03
C GLY A 216 -7.90 5.40 12.03
N LYS A 217 -7.66 4.64 10.95
CA LYS A 217 -7.99 3.20 10.90
C LYS A 217 -7.15 2.40 11.88
N LEU A 218 -5.84 2.63 11.88
CA LEU A 218 -4.91 1.96 12.80
C LEU A 218 -5.21 2.29 14.26
N ALA A 219 -5.57 3.53 14.57
CA ALA A 219 -5.99 3.90 15.92
C ALA A 219 -7.21 3.08 16.37
N LYS A 220 -8.22 2.91 15.49
CA LYS A 220 -9.39 2.07 15.79
C LYS A 220 -9.04 0.60 15.96
N GLU A 221 -8.12 0.07 15.16
CA GLU A 221 -7.62 -1.31 15.30
C GLU A 221 -6.92 -1.50 16.65
N LYS A 222 -6.06 -0.56 17.04
CA LYS A 222 -5.38 -0.57 18.32
C LYS A 222 -6.36 -0.49 19.48
N ASP A 223 -7.31 0.44 19.43
CA ASP A 223 -8.36 0.58 20.45
C ASP A 223 -9.20 -0.70 20.56
N ALA A 224 -9.57 -1.32 19.43
CA ALA A 224 -10.31 -2.58 19.41
C ALA A 224 -9.49 -3.73 20.04
N SER A 225 -8.21 -3.84 19.70
CA SER A 225 -7.32 -4.86 20.28
C SER A 225 -7.17 -4.72 21.80
N GLN A 226 -7.00 -3.49 22.29
CA GLN A 226 -6.87 -3.21 23.72
C GLN A 226 -8.18 -3.46 24.46
N LEU A 227 -9.31 -3.06 23.87
CA LEU A 227 -10.63 -3.27 24.46
C LEU A 227 -10.97 -4.77 24.61
N MET A 228 -10.56 -5.58 23.64
CA MET A 228 -10.79 -7.03 23.64
C MET A 228 -9.68 -7.82 24.35
N GLY A 229 -8.66 -7.15 24.88
CA GLY A 229 -7.57 -7.78 25.63
C GLY A 229 -6.63 -8.65 24.78
N PHE A 230 -6.60 -8.45 23.46
CA PHE A 230 -5.71 -9.21 22.58
C PHE A 230 -4.27 -8.74 22.70
N SER A 231 -3.35 -9.70 22.73
CA SER A 231 -1.91 -9.42 22.61
C SER A 231 -1.54 -9.03 21.18
N GLU A 232 -0.44 -8.28 21.00
CA GLU A 232 0.11 -7.92 19.68
C GLU A 232 0.33 -9.17 18.80
N GLN A 233 0.77 -10.28 19.38
CA GLN A 233 0.96 -11.55 18.66
C GLN A 233 -0.35 -12.15 18.14
N GLN A 234 -1.43 -12.09 18.92
CA GLN A 234 -2.75 -12.53 18.48
C GLN A 234 -3.28 -11.62 17.37
N VAL A 235 -3.15 -10.30 17.54
CA VAL A 235 -3.55 -9.33 16.51
C VAL A 235 -2.81 -9.59 15.19
N ALA A 236 -1.50 -9.87 15.24
CA ALA A 236 -0.72 -10.22 14.06
C ALA A 236 -1.21 -11.50 13.37
N GLN A 237 -1.55 -12.55 14.13
CA GLN A 237 -2.12 -13.79 13.58
C GLN A 237 -3.50 -13.54 12.94
N PHE A 238 -4.36 -12.81 13.63
CA PHE A 238 -5.68 -12.43 13.13
C PHE A 238 -5.60 -11.58 11.87
N LYS A 239 -4.62 -10.68 11.79
CA LYS A 239 -4.38 -9.85 10.61
C LYS A 239 -3.86 -10.66 9.43
N GLN A 240 -3.03 -11.67 9.68
CA GLN A 240 -2.59 -12.59 8.63
C GLN A 240 -3.78 -13.37 8.06
N ALA A 241 -4.59 -13.97 8.93
CA ALA A 241 -5.79 -14.69 8.50
C ALA A 241 -6.75 -13.75 7.74
N PHE A 242 -6.95 -12.52 8.23
CA PHE A 242 -7.82 -11.53 7.60
C PHE A 242 -7.44 -11.27 6.14
N VAL A 243 -6.15 -11.12 5.84
CA VAL A 243 -5.69 -10.90 4.46
C VAL A 243 -5.73 -12.17 3.62
N GLU A 244 -5.52 -13.34 4.21
CA GLU A 244 -5.68 -14.61 3.49
C GLU A 244 -7.15 -14.85 3.07
N ALA A 245 -8.11 -14.34 3.83
CA ALA A 245 -9.53 -14.42 3.51
C ALA A 245 -10.00 -13.36 2.51
N ASP A 246 -9.33 -12.19 2.45
CA ASP A 246 -9.63 -11.08 1.53
C ASP A 246 -9.28 -11.46 0.08
N SER A 247 -10.24 -12.11 -0.59
CA SER A 247 -10.02 -12.71 -1.90
C SER A 247 -9.99 -11.67 -3.01
N ASP A 248 -10.59 -10.51 -2.79
CA ASP A 248 -10.64 -9.40 -3.75
C ASP A 248 -9.59 -8.30 -3.50
N ASP A 249 -8.77 -8.46 -2.45
CA ASP A 249 -7.73 -7.50 -2.02
C ASP A 249 -8.33 -6.09 -1.81
N SER A 250 -9.59 -6.03 -1.37
CA SER A 250 -10.29 -4.76 -1.10
C SER A 250 -9.85 -4.10 0.20
N GLY A 251 -9.16 -4.84 1.07
CA GLY A 251 -8.76 -4.43 2.42
C GLY A 251 -9.91 -4.45 3.42
N GLN A 252 -11.04 -5.05 3.05
CA GLN A 252 -12.22 -5.27 3.89
C GLN A 252 -12.74 -6.67 3.62
N LEU A 253 -13.40 -7.29 4.59
CA LEU A 253 -14.02 -8.59 4.36
C LEU A 253 -15.52 -8.47 4.16
N SER A 254 -16.03 -9.17 3.16
CA SER A 254 -17.45 -9.45 3.01
C SER A 254 -17.95 -10.40 4.11
N GLU A 255 -19.27 -10.48 4.26
CA GLU A 255 -19.93 -11.40 5.19
C GLU A 255 -19.51 -12.86 4.92
N GLU A 256 -19.42 -13.25 3.64
CA GLU A 256 -18.99 -14.60 3.24
C GLU A 256 -17.52 -14.88 3.60
N GLU A 257 -16.64 -13.90 3.44
CA GLU A 257 -15.22 -14.06 3.78
C GLU A 257 -14.99 -14.15 5.29
N ILE A 258 -15.74 -13.39 6.10
CA ILE A 258 -15.64 -13.49 7.57
C ILE A 258 -16.13 -14.83 8.07
N ARG A 259 -17.21 -15.38 7.50
CA ARG A 259 -17.68 -16.72 7.90
C ARG A 259 -16.59 -17.76 7.66
N ARG A 260 -15.97 -17.76 6.49
CA ARG A 260 -14.88 -18.70 6.17
C ARG A 260 -13.68 -18.49 7.08
N LEU A 261 -13.28 -17.23 7.27
CA LEU A 261 -12.18 -16.88 8.17
C LEU A 261 -12.41 -17.40 9.58
N LEU A 262 -13.61 -17.18 10.14
CA LEU A 262 -13.92 -17.60 11.50
C LEU A 262 -14.04 -19.11 11.64
N GLU A 263 -14.49 -19.82 10.60
CA GLU A 263 -14.43 -21.29 10.55
C GLU A 263 -12.98 -21.81 10.54
N ASP A 264 -12.06 -21.10 9.89
CA ASP A 264 -10.64 -21.50 9.79
C ASP A 264 -9.81 -21.10 11.02
N VAL A 265 -10.15 -19.98 11.68
CA VAL A 265 -9.39 -19.42 12.81
C VAL A 265 -9.93 -19.90 14.17
N ALA A 266 -11.22 -20.25 14.25
CA ALA A 266 -11.86 -20.67 15.49
C ALA A 266 -12.80 -21.87 15.26
N ASP A 267 -12.68 -22.91 16.09
CA ASP A 267 -13.66 -24.00 16.15
C ASP A 267 -14.95 -23.49 16.82
N LEU A 268 -15.77 -22.74 16.08
CA LEU A 268 -16.97 -22.11 16.62
C LEU A 268 -18.02 -23.16 17.04
N THR A 269 -18.53 -22.99 18.26
CA THR A 269 -19.72 -23.71 18.74
C THR A 269 -21.00 -23.21 18.03
N PRO A 270 -22.09 -24.00 18.02
CA PRO A 270 -23.37 -23.57 17.44
C PRO A 270 -23.94 -22.26 18.06
N SER A 271 -23.66 -21.99 19.33
CA SER A 271 -24.03 -20.74 20.02
C SER A 271 -23.20 -19.56 19.48
N GLN A 272 -21.89 -19.71 19.39
CA GLN A 272 -20.98 -18.70 18.83
C GLN A 272 -21.28 -18.40 17.36
N ALA A 273 -21.62 -19.40 16.55
CA ALA A 273 -22.05 -19.21 15.17
C ALA A 273 -23.38 -18.42 15.09
N SER A 274 -24.27 -18.62 16.06
CA SER A 274 -25.52 -17.85 16.16
C SER A 274 -25.25 -16.40 16.57
N LEU A 275 -24.33 -16.16 17.51
CA LEU A 275 -23.89 -14.83 17.93
C LEU A 275 -23.21 -14.08 16.78
N LEU A 276 -22.37 -14.75 16.00
CA LEU A 276 -21.76 -14.21 14.79
C LEU A 276 -22.82 -13.73 13.80
N ASN A 277 -23.84 -14.54 13.52
CA ASN A 277 -24.92 -14.15 12.61
C ASN A 277 -25.71 -12.94 13.11
N VAL A 278 -25.92 -12.83 14.43
CA VAL A 278 -26.57 -11.66 15.04
C VAL A 278 -25.70 -10.41 14.87
N GLU A 279 -24.41 -10.49 15.19
CA GLU A 279 -23.48 -9.36 15.04
C GLU A 279 -23.33 -8.94 13.57
N LEU A 280 -23.20 -9.88 12.64
CA LEU A 280 -23.16 -9.59 11.20
C LEU A 280 -24.46 -8.93 10.71
N SER A 281 -25.63 -9.40 11.17
CA SER A 281 -26.92 -8.80 10.80
C SER A 281 -27.14 -7.40 11.34
N ASN A 282 -26.44 -7.02 12.42
CA ASN A 282 -26.50 -5.69 13.02
C ASN A 282 -25.55 -4.69 12.35
N LEU A 283 -24.69 -5.14 11.45
CA LEU A 283 -23.81 -4.24 10.71
C LEU A 283 -24.58 -3.63 9.54
N ASP A 284 -24.73 -2.30 9.56
CA ASP A 284 -25.35 -1.52 8.49
C ASP A 284 -24.56 -1.53 7.15
N ARG A 285 -23.47 -2.31 7.07
CA ARG A 285 -22.52 -2.29 5.95
C ARG A 285 -22.23 -3.70 5.47
N SER A 286 -22.10 -3.85 4.15
CA SER A 286 -21.77 -5.12 3.48
C SER A 286 -20.34 -5.58 3.69
N ASN A 287 -19.46 -4.68 4.14
CA ASN A 287 -18.04 -4.91 4.25
C ASN A 287 -17.55 -4.49 5.63
N ILE A 288 -16.62 -5.27 6.18
CA ILE A 288 -16.21 -5.22 7.56
C ILE A 288 -14.72 -4.91 7.62
N SER A 289 -14.38 -3.88 8.39
CA SER A 289 -12.99 -3.50 8.64
C SER A 289 -12.32 -4.43 9.65
N PHE A 290 -10.99 -4.49 9.65
CA PHE A 290 -10.24 -5.29 10.62
C PHE A 290 -10.56 -4.91 12.08
N SER A 291 -10.78 -3.63 12.37
CA SER A 291 -11.18 -3.16 13.71
C SER A 291 -12.55 -3.68 14.17
N GLU A 292 -13.50 -3.84 13.24
CA GLU A 292 -14.82 -4.41 13.52
C GLU A 292 -14.73 -5.92 13.68
N PHE A 293 -13.93 -6.57 12.84
CA PHE A 293 -13.61 -7.99 12.96
C PHE A 293 -13.02 -8.32 14.35
N LEU A 294 -12.04 -7.55 14.85
CA LEU A 294 -11.49 -7.76 16.20
C LEU A 294 -12.56 -7.66 17.28
N ARG A 295 -13.53 -6.74 17.15
CA ARG A 295 -14.62 -6.59 18.12
C ARG A 295 -15.58 -7.78 18.09
N ILE A 296 -15.91 -8.27 16.90
CA ILE A 296 -16.76 -9.46 16.73
C ILE A 296 -16.07 -10.68 17.33
N LEU A 297 -14.81 -10.91 16.95
CA LEU A 297 -14.02 -12.02 17.46
C LEU A 297 -13.89 -11.98 18.98
N GLY A 298 -13.61 -10.80 19.56
CA GLY A 298 -13.51 -10.64 21.01
C GLY A 298 -14.82 -11.00 21.74
N LYS A 299 -15.97 -10.58 21.22
CA LYS A 299 -17.28 -10.96 21.77
C LYS A 299 -17.53 -12.46 21.69
N ILE A 300 -17.19 -13.09 20.56
CA ILE A 300 -17.40 -14.52 20.33
C ILE A 300 -16.53 -15.36 21.26
N LEU A 301 -15.26 -14.97 21.44
CA LEU A 301 -14.34 -15.68 22.33
C LEU A 301 -14.67 -15.46 23.82
N SER A 302 -15.24 -14.31 24.18
CA SER A 302 -15.70 -14.09 25.56
C SER A 302 -16.95 -14.91 25.93
N ASP A 303 -17.69 -15.41 24.94
CA ASP A 303 -18.88 -16.26 25.14
C ASP A 303 -18.51 -17.74 25.42
N GLU A 304 -17.21 -18.06 25.54
CA GLU A 304 -16.73 -19.38 26.00
C GLU A 304 -16.73 -19.55 27.52
N ASP A 305 -16.87 -18.46 28.27
CA ASP A 305 -16.72 -18.43 29.74
C ASP A 305 -18.05 -18.50 30.53
N ASP A 306 -19.20 -18.70 29.87
CA ASP A 306 -20.54 -18.92 30.48
C ASP A 306 -21.17 -20.27 30.08
#